data_AF-A0A7X9HMF4-F1
#
_entry.id   AF-A0A7X9HMF4-F1
#
_cell.length_a   1.000
_cell.length_b   1.000
_cell.length_c   1.000
_cell.angle_alpha   90.00
_cell.angle_beta   90.00
_cell.angle_gamma   90.00
#
_symmetry.space_group_name_H-M   'P 1'
#
loop_
_entity.id
_entity.type
_entity.pdbx_description
1 polymer ?
#
loop_
_entity_poly.entity_id
_entity_poly.type
_entity_poly.pdbx_seq_one_letter_code
_entity_poly.pdbx_strand_id
1 'polypeptide(L)'
;MKSKLATAISAILLAALCSLWACDRNGPEPEKDLTIVVEADRSKIAQEEKALAEKRSLFEQEKEALERERRELEQAREQARGVDQVQEKRLLDSERRLAEKERAMREREASLEAERATIDKQKQALGVKAGAAGLPGAEILQRERGLAERERGLAQREGLLAQREKSLAEREAELARREAAFLKLQGQPVRVLAPTAGGGSAVTRQAVDRSLKDALARMRQKGLLWADLPAEVSGVQAEVTRALKKNELARAADLVEQLDVAVNAIQVDADFIDRKFKWLNELKKNRPPAAADAETVKTLLRRVTQLVGDGQFAAANQELNRIHALLSR
;
A
#
# COMPACT_ATOMS: atom_id res chain seq x y z
N MET A 1 36.68 -34.36 -97.29
CA MET A 1 36.73 -35.69 -96.63
C MET A 1 35.53 -35.80 -95.69
N LYS A 2 34.73 -36.87 -95.88
CA LYS A 2 33.85 -37.61 -94.94
C LYS A 2 33.52 -36.91 -93.59
N SER A 3 32.30 -36.82 -93.04
CA SER A 3 31.04 -37.58 -93.16
C SER A 3 30.05 -36.97 -92.12
N LYS A 4 28.83 -36.54 -92.51
CA LYS A 4 27.53 -37.26 -92.45
C LYS A 4 26.72 -37.14 -91.13
N LEU A 5 25.43 -36.77 -91.35
CA LEU A 5 24.17 -37.24 -90.72
C LEU A 5 23.80 -36.68 -89.32
N ALA A 6 22.75 -35.86 -89.19
CA ALA A 6 21.30 -36.20 -89.13
C ALA A 6 20.91 -36.72 -87.71
N THR A 7 19.80 -36.40 -87.05
CA THR A 7 18.44 -35.97 -87.46
C THR A 7 17.62 -35.66 -86.18
N ALA A 8 16.71 -34.67 -86.24
CA ALA A 8 15.34 -34.60 -85.67
C ALA A 8 15.08 -34.99 -84.17
N ILE A 9 14.21 -34.29 -83.42
CA ILE A 9 12.74 -34.47 -83.42
C ILE A 9 12.06 -33.44 -82.48
N SER A 10 10.89 -32.96 -82.92
CA SER A 10 9.71 -32.36 -82.23
C SER A 10 9.84 -31.15 -81.30
N ALA A 11 9.20 -29.98 -81.51
CA ALA A 11 7.80 -29.63 -81.85
C ALA A 11 6.89 -29.38 -80.63
N ILE A 12 6.39 -28.14 -80.57
CA ILE A 12 5.05 -27.69 -80.11
C ILE A 12 4.82 -27.40 -78.62
N LEU A 13 4.67 -26.12 -78.25
CA LEU A 13 3.41 -25.47 -77.81
C LEU A 13 3.68 -23.97 -77.51
N LEU A 14 3.30 -23.04 -78.41
CA LEU A 14 2.05 -22.24 -78.41
C LEU A 14 1.91 -21.33 -77.16
N ALA A 15 2.19 -20.02 -77.30
CA ALA A 15 1.20 -18.93 -77.49
C ALA A 15 0.95 -18.18 -76.16
N ALA A 16 0.78 -16.86 -76.08
CA ALA A 16 0.46 -15.85 -77.08
C ALA A 16 0.57 -14.43 -76.47
N LEU A 17 0.95 -13.45 -77.32
CA LEU A 17 0.39 -12.09 -77.51
C LEU A 17 0.24 -11.14 -76.29
N CYS A 18 0.39 -9.82 -76.35
CA CYS A 18 0.77 -8.81 -77.35
C CYS A 18 0.75 -7.47 -76.56
N SER A 19 1.86 -6.72 -76.51
CA SER A 19 2.07 -5.45 -77.22
C SER A 19 1.25 -4.21 -76.78
N LEU A 20 2.01 -3.20 -76.35
CA LEU A 20 1.95 -1.76 -76.67
C LEU A 20 1.25 -0.75 -75.71
N TRP A 21 2.07 0.25 -75.37
CA TRP A 21 1.79 1.68 -75.12
C TRP A 21 1.13 2.11 -73.79
N ALA A 22 1.91 2.83 -72.96
CA ALA A 22 1.55 4.16 -72.43
C ALA A 22 2.72 4.79 -71.67
N CYS A 23 2.88 6.10 -71.84
CA CYS A 23 3.73 7.01 -71.08
C CYS A 23 3.48 6.89 -69.57
N ASP A 24 4.46 7.17 -68.71
CA ASP A 24 4.59 8.47 -68.04
C ASP A 24 5.81 8.53 -67.12
N ARG A 25 6.42 9.72 -67.09
CA ARG A 25 7.30 10.33 -66.08
C ARG A 25 8.14 9.44 -65.14
N ASN A 26 9.44 9.52 -65.38
CA ASN A 26 10.47 9.47 -64.34
C ASN A 26 10.12 10.44 -63.19
N GLY A 27 9.90 9.90 -62.00
CA GLY A 27 9.98 10.62 -60.74
C GLY A 27 10.52 9.70 -59.66
N PRO A 28 11.80 9.79 -59.27
CA PRO A 28 12.32 9.06 -58.14
C PRO A 28 12.46 10.00 -56.94
N GLU A 29 11.40 10.35 -56.21
CA GLU A 29 11.54 11.08 -54.92
C GLU A 29 10.59 10.65 -53.76
N PRO A 30 10.31 9.35 -53.50
CA PRO A 30 9.66 8.99 -52.24
C PRO A 30 10.60 9.14 -51.02
N GLU A 31 11.92 8.95 -51.19
CA GLU A 31 12.88 8.98 -50.08
C GLU A 31 13.15 10.39 -49.53
N LYS A 32 13.18 11.42 -50.39
CA LYS A 32 13.39 12.81 -49.94
C LYS A 32 12.18 13.34 -49.19
N ASP A 33 10.97 13.04 -49.65
CA ASP A 33 9.73 13.42 -48.98
C ASP A 33 9.59 12.75 -47.60
N LEU A 34 9.94 11.46 -47.48
CA LEU A 34 9.96 10.75 -46.20
C LEU A 34 11.01 11.33 -45.23
N THR A 35 12.17 11.75 -45.75
CA THR A 35 13.23 12.36 -44.94
C THR A 35 12.79 13.73 -44.41
N ILE A 36 12.20 14.58 -45.25
CA ILE A 36 11.70 15.91 -44.87
C ILE A 36 10.61 15.80 -43.79
N VAL A 37 9.70 14.83 -43.91
CA VAL A 37 8.62 14.61 -42.92
C VAL A 37 9.19 14.10 -41.59
N VAL A 38 10.15 13.17 -41.61
CA VAL A 38 10.79 12.64 -40.39
C VAL A 38 11.63 13.71 -39.70
N GLU A 39 12.32 14.57 -40.45
CA GLU A 39 13.08 15.71 -39.90
C GLU A 39 12.17 16.78 -39.31
N ALA A 40 11.05 17.09 -39.98
CA ALA A 40 10.04 18.01 -39.46
C ALA A 40 9.42 17.50 -38.16
N ASP A 41 9.04 16.22 -38.09
CA ASP A 41 8.50 15.62 -36.87
C ASP A 41 9.55 15.54 -35.75
N ARG A 42 10.82 15.28 -36.08
CA ARG A 42 11.94 15.31 -35.12
C ARG A 42 12.15 16.72 -34.54
N SER A 43 12.02 17.75 -35.36
CA SER A 43 12.15 19.14 -34.93
C SER A 43 11.00 19.58 -34.00
N LYS A 44 9.77 19.13 -34.26
CA LYS A 44 8.61 19.38 -33.40
C LYS A 44 8.77 18.71 -32.05
N ILE A 45 9.16 17.44 -32.02
CA ILE A 45 9.45 16.72 -30.77
C ILE A 45 10.55 17.45 -29.98
N ALA A 46 11.62 17.90 -30.63
CA ALA A 46 12.68 18.63 -29.94
C ALA A 46 12.21 19.97 -29.33
N GLN A 47 11.21 20.64 -29.94
CA GLN A 47 10.60 21.84 -29.37
C GLN A 47 9.71 21.50 -28.16
N GLU A 48 8.91 20.44 -28.26
CA GLU A 48 8.07 19.95 -27.16
C GLU A 48 8.92 19.50 -25.96
N GLU A 49 10.08 18.88 -26.19
CA GLU A 49 11.02 18.51 -25.13
C GLU A 49 11.65 19.71 -24.44
N LYS A 50 12.03 20.74 -25.18
CA LYS A 50 12.54 21.99 -24.59
C LYS A 50 11.46 22.67 -23.75
N ALA A 51 10.24 22.76 -24.26
CA ALA A 51 9.11 23.31 -23.52
C ALA A 51 8.81 22.49 -22.25
N LEU A 52 8.87 21.16 -22.33
CA LEU A 52 8.68 20.29 -21.17
C LEU A 52 9.82 20.44 -20.15
N ALA A 53 11.06 20.59 -20.61
CA ALA A 53 12.21 20.83 -19.74
C ALA A 53 12.11 22.16 -19.01
N GLU A 54 11.67 23.22 -19.69
CA GLU A 54 11.39 24.53 -19.08
C GLU A 54 10.29 24.42 -18.03
N LYS A 55 9.16 23.77 -18.35
CA LYS A 55 8.08 23.51 -17.38
C LYS A 55 8.57 22.73 -16.16
N ARG A 56 9.41 21.70 -16.35
CA ARG A 56 10.01 20.93 -15.25
C ARG A 56 10.94 21.78 -14.39
N SER A 57 11.75 22.63 -15.00
CA SER A 57 12.65 23.52 -14.25
C SER A 57 11.88 24.54 -13.39
N LEU A 58 10.79 25.09 -13.91
CA LEU A 58 9.89 25.97 -13.15
C LEU A 58 9.18 25.20 -12.02
N PHE A 59 8.73 23.98 -12.32
CA PHE A 59 8.08 23.12 -11.34
C PHE A 59 9.02 22.76 -10.18
N GLU A 60 10.30 22.50 -10.44
CA GLU A 60 11.27 22.26 -9.37
C GLU A 60 11.56 23.50 -8.53
N GLN A 61 11.61 24.69 -9.14
CA GLN A 61 11.71 25.94 -8.38
C GLN A 61 10.47 26.14 -7.47
N GLU A 62 9.28 25.79 -7.95
CA GLU A 62 8.05 25.81 -7.15
C GLU A 62 8.10 24.79 -6.00
N LYS A 63 8.63 23.58 -6.22
CA LYS A 63 8.84 22.57 -5.17
C LYS A 63 9.81 23.08 -4.10
N GLU A 64 10.95 23.63 -4.49
CA GLU A 64 11.93 24.19 -3.56
C GLU A 64 11.35 25.36 -2.75
N ALA A 65 10.48 26.17 -3.35
CA ALA A 65 9.79 27.25 -2.64
C ALA A 65 8.79 26.69 -1.63
N LEU A 66 8.06 25.64 -1.99
CA LEU A 66 7.10 25.00 -1.10
C LEU A 66 7.77 24.27 0.08
N GLU A 67 8.93 23.66 -0.15
CA GLU A 67 9.75 23.10 0.94
C GLU A 67 10.25 24.18 1.90
N ARG A 68 10.61 25.36 1.39
CA ARG A 68 10.97 26.52 2.23
C ARG A 68 9.79 26.97 3.07
N GLU A 69 8.62 27.13 2.46
CA GLU A 69 7.36 27.48 3.16
C GLU A 69 7.02 26.45 4.25
N ARG A 70 7.22 25.15 3.99
CA ARG A 70 7.06 24.08 4.98
C ARG A 70 8.00 24.26 6.18
N ARG A 71 9.30 24.50 5.92
CA ARG A 71 10.30 24.68 6.97
C ARG A 71 10.01 25.91 7.82
N GLU A 72 9.59 27.01 7.20
CA GLU A 72 9.20 28.23 7.91
C GLU A 72 7.96 28.00 8.79
N LEU A 73 6.98 27.27 8.29
CA LEU A 73 5.77 26.93 9.06
C LEU A 73 6.09 26.02 10.25
N GLU A 74 6.97 25.04 10.06
CA GLU A 74 7.45 24.14 11.11
C GLU A 74 8.20 24.93 12.21
N GLN A 75 9.08 25.86 11.83
CA GLN A 75 9.75 26.76 12.77
C GLN A 75 8.76 27.69 13.50
N ALA A 76 7.77 28.25 12.80
CA ALA A 76 6.74 29.08 13.39
C ALA A 76 5.89 28.31 14.41
N ARG A 77 5.61 27.02 14.15
CA ARG A 77 4.92 26.12 15.07
C ARG A 77 5.73 25.85 16.33
N GLU A 78 7.03 25.61 16.19
CA GLU A 78 7.92 25.42 17.34
C GLU A 78 7.97 26.68 18.22
N GLN A 79 8.02 27.86 17.62
CA GLN A 79 8.03 29.15 18.33
C GLN A 79 6.69 29.49 18.99
N ALA A 80 5.57 29.05 18.41
CA ALA A 80 4.22 29.35 18.90
C ALA A 80 3.67 28.32 19.92
N ARG A 81 4.47 27.31 20.32
CA ARG A 81 4.00 26.18 21.13
C ARG A 81 3.57 26.65 22.54
N GLY A 82 2.25 26.70 22.76
CA GLY A 82 1.64 26.94 24.07
C GLY A 82 1.32 28.40 24.43
N VAL A 83 1.38 29.33 23.47
CA VAL A 83 1.29 30.79 23.75
C VAL A 83 -0.10 31.38 23.51
N ASP A 84 -0.83 31.00 22.43
CA ASP A 84 -2.11 31.65 22.09
C ASP A 84 -3.04 30.82 21.16
N GLN A 85 -4.32 30.67 21.51
CA GLN A 85 -5.32 29.92 20.71
C GLN A 85 -5.58 30.52 19.32
N VAL A 86 -5.39 31.84 19.16
CA VAL A 86 -5.57 32.54 17.88
C VAL A 86 -4.40 32.24 16.94
N GLN A 87 -3.18 32.13 17.47
CA GLN A 87 -2.00 31.77 16.69
C GLN A 87 -2.06 30.30 16.24
N GLU A 88 -2.53 29.41 17.12
CA GLU A 88 -2.76 28.00 16.78
C GLU A 88 -3.75 27.83 15.63
N LYS A 89 -4.88 28.55 15.64
CA LYS A 89 -5.84 28.54 14.52
C LYS A 89 -5.24 29.05 13.21
N ARG A 90 -4.43 30.11 13.25
CA ARG A 90 -3.74 30.64 12.06
C ARG A 90 -2.73 29.64 11.50
N LEU A 91 -1.98 28.95 12.36
CA LEU A 91 -1.06 27.90 11.94
C LEU A 91 -1.80 26.73 11.29
N LEU A 92 -2.92 26.28 11.88
CA LEU A 92 -3.76 25.23 11.28
C LEU A 92 -4.31 25.63 9.90
N ASP A 93 -4.72 26.89 9.72
CA ASP A 93 -5.18 27.37 8.40
C ASP A 93 -4.02 27.43 7.39
N SER A 94 -2.82 27.82 7.81
CA SER A 94 -1.62 27.79 6.97
C SER A 94 -1.21 26.37 6.60
N GLU A 95 -1.31 25.41 7.51
CA GLU A 95 -1.05 23.98 7.25
C GLU A 95 -2.02 23.41 6.21
N ARG A 96 -3.30 23.76 6.31
CA ARG A 96 -4.31 23.35 5.32
C ARG A 96 -3.99 23.88 3.93
N ARG A 97 -3.62 25.16 3.83
CA ARG A 97 -3.21 25.78 2.56
C ARG A 97 -1.95 25.14 1.99
N LEU A 98 -0.97 24.83 2.83
CA LEU A 98 0.25 24.14 2.41
C LEU A 98 -0.09 22.73 1.88
N ALA A 99 -0.94 21.99 2.58
CA ALA A 99 -1.40 20.66 2.14
C ALA A 99 -2.19 20.70 0.83
N GLU A 100 -2.99 21.74 0.59
CA GLU A 100 -3.69 21.95 -0.69
C GLU A 100 -2.69 22.24 -1.82
N LYS A 101 -1.68 23.10 -1.58
CA LYS A 101 -0.61 23.36 -2.55
C LYS A 101 0.18 22.08 -2.86
N GLU A 102 0.51 21.26 -1.87
CA GLU A 102 1.20 19.97 -2.06
C GLU A 102 0.39 19.01 -2.94
N ARG A 103 -0.94 18.95 -2.75
CA ARG A 103 -1.82 18.14 -3.60
C ARG A 103 -1.83 18.64 -5.04
N ALA A 104 -1.96 19.95 -5.23
CA ALA A 104 -1.90 20.55 -6.56
C ALA A 104 -0.54 20.31 -7.24
N MET A 105 0.56 20.33 -6.49
CA MET A 105 1.89 20.00 -7.00
C MET A 105 1.98 18.54 -7.47
N ARG A 106 1.43 17.59 -6.71
CA ARG A 106 1.40 16.17 -7.12
C ARG A 106 0.57 15.95 -8.38
N GLU A 107 -0.54 16.68 -8.54
CA GLU A 107 -1.35 16.61 -9.77
C GLU A 107 -0.61 17.20 -10.98
N ARG A 108 0.10 18.32 -10.80
CA ARG A 108 0.96 18.91 -11.84
C ARG A 108 2.11 17.99 -12.23
N GLU A 109 2.76 17.34 -11.25
CA GLU A 109 3.81 16.35 -11.49
C GLU A 109 3.29 15.17 -12.33
N ALA A 110 2.12 14.64 -11.97
CA ALA A 110 1.48 13.58 -12.75
C ALA A 110 1.15 14.03 -14.18
N SER A 111 0.72 15.28 -14.37
CA SER A 111 0.49 15.85 -15.71
C SER A 111 1.77 15.98 -16.53
N LEU A 112 2.87 16.45 -15.92
CA LEU A 112 4.17 16.57 -16.61
C LEU A 112 4.76 15.21 -16.98
N GLU A 113 4.52 14.18 -16.16
CA GLU A 113 4.94 12.81 -16.48
C GLU A 113 4.06 12.19 -17.59
N ALA A 114 2.76 12.51 -17.62
CA ALA A 114 1.89 12.14 -18.72
C ALA A 114 2.32 12.80 -20.05
N GLU A 115 2.61 14.11 -20.05
CA GLU A 115 3.15 14.83 -21.22
C GLU A 115 4.45 14.16 -21.71
N ARG A 116 5.39 13.87 -20.80
CA ARG A 116 6.63 13.16 -21.13
C ARG A 116 6.39 11.80 -21.78
N ALA A 117 5.49 11.00 -21.20
CA ALA A 117 5.17 9.68 -21.73
C ALA A 117 4.54 9.76 -23.13
N THR A 118 3.84 10.84 -23.47
CA THR A 118 3.35 11.07 -24.84
C THR A 118 4.47 11.39 -25.82
N ILE A 119 5.41 12.25 -25.44
CA ILE A 119 6.60 12.58 -26.25
C ILE A 119 7.44 11.33 -26.49
N ASP A 120 7.63 10.48 -25.47
CA ASP A 120 8.35 9.21 -25.62
C ASP A 120 7.68 8.27 -26.62
N LYS A 121 6.34 8.19 -26.62
CA LYS A 121 5.60 7.38 -27.59
C LYS A 121 5.77 7.92 -29.01
N GLN A 122 5.74 9.24 -29.18
CA GLN A 122 5.99 9.87 -30.48
C GLN A 122 7.42 9.60 -30.96
N LYS A 123 8.42 9.71 -30.08
CA LYS A 123 9.82 9.33 -30.37
C LYS A 123 9.95 7.87 -30.78
N GLN A 124 9.31 6.96 -30.06
CA GLN A 124 9.32 5.54 -30.39
C GLN A 124 8.73 5.28 -31.79
N ALA A 125 7.61 5.93 -32.11
CA ALA A 125 6.96 5.85 -33.41
C ALA A 125 7.82 6.44 -34.54
N LEU A 126 8.44 7.60 -34.33
CA LEU A 126 9.42 8.16 -35.28
C LEU A 126 10.62 7.24 -35.46
N GLY A 127 11.09 6.61 -34.39
CA GLY A 127 12.18 5.65 -34.46
C GLY A 127 11.86 4.41 -35.28
N VAL A 128 10.61 3.92 -35.24
CA VAL A 128 10.15 2.83 -36.11
C VAL A 128 10.10 3.30 -37.58
N LYS A 129 9.56 4.50 -37.83
CA LYS A 129 9.47 5.07 -39.19
C LYS A 129 10.86 5.30 -39.80
N ALA A 130 11.79 5.88 -39.04
CA ALA A 130 13.16 6.14 -39.47
C ALA A 130 13.95 4.84 -39.70
N GLY A 131 13.77 3.84 -38.83
CA GLY A 131 14.38 2.52 -38.99
C GLY A 131 13.84 1.74 -40.19
N ALA A 132 12.54 1.84 -40.49
CA ALA A 132 11.94 1.26 -41.69
C ALA A 132 12.41 1.94 -42.99
N ALA A 133 12.80 3.22 -42.91
CA ALA A 133 13.33 4.00 -44.03
C ALA A 133 14.87 3.89 -44.19
N GLY A 134 15.56 3.07 -43.38
CA GLY A 134 17.01 2.88 -43.49
C GLY A 134 17.87 4.11 -43.16
N LEU A 135 17.30 5.11 -42.46
CA LEU A 135 17.99 6.35 -42.15
C LEU A 135 19.07 6.15 -41.06
N PRO A 136 20.26 6.78 -41.19
CA PRO A 136 21.30 6.71 -40.18
C PRO A 136 20.81 7.34 -38.86
N GLY A 137 20.74 6.53 -37.80
CA GLY A 137 20.19 6.94 -36.49
C GLY A 137 19.53 5.81 -35.69
N ALA A 138 19.34 4.63 -36.28
CA ALA A 138 18.70 3.47 -35.63
C ALA A 138 19.37 3.04 -34.32
N GLU A 139 20.71 3.13 -34.20
CA GLU A 139 21.42 2.83 -32.94
C GLU A 139 21.15 3.86 -31.84
N ILE A 140 21.04 5.15 -32.19
CA ILE A 140 20.72 6.22 -31.22
C ILE A 140 19.28 6.01 -30.73
N LEU A 141 18.35 5.69 -31.63
CA LEU A 141 16.96 5.38 -31.30
C LEU A 141 16.82 4.14 -30.41
N GLN A 142 17.63 3.10 -30.62
CA GLN A 142 17.67 1.93 -29.74
C GLN A 142 18.18 2.29 -28.33
N ARG A 143 19.22 3.12 -28.22
CA ARG A 143 19.72 3.60 -26.93
C ARG A 143 18.69 4.49 -26.22
N GLU A 144 18.01 5.38 -26.94
CA GLU A 144 16.93 6.22 -26.41
C GLU A 144 15.74 5.39 -25.91
N ARG A 145 15.35 4.32 -26.63
CA ARG A 145 14.34 3.36 -26.17
C ARG A 145 14.73 2.70 -24.84
N GLY A 146 15.97 2.24 -24.75
CA GLY A 146 16.49 1.64 -23.51
C GLY A 146 16.62 2.62 -22.34
N LEU A 147 16.73 3.93 -22.60
CA LEU A 147 16.67 4.97 -21.57
C LEU A 147 15.22 5.23 -21.16
N ALA A 148 14.30 5.41 -22.11
CA ALA A 148 12.87 5.62 -21.82
C ALA A 148 12.24 4.46 -21.03
N GLU A 149 12.63 3.20 -21.31
CA GLU A 149 12.19 2.05 -20.52
C GLU A 149 12.69 2.09 -19.07
N ARG A 150 13.95 2.50 -18.86
CA ARG A 150 14.51 2.67 -17.51
C ARG A 150 13.83 3.80 -16.76
N GLU A 151 13.54 4.90 -17.42
CA GLU A 151 12.82 6.04 -16.84
C GLU A 151 11.38 5.68 -16.47
N ARG A 152 10.65 4.94 -17.33
CA ARG A 152 9.32 4.39 -16.96
C ARG A 152 9.40 3.47 -15.74
N GLY A 153 10.44 2.66 -15.64
CA GLY A 153 10.68 1.81 -14.49
C GLY A 153 10.94 2.61 -13.20
N LEU A 154 11.63 3.74 -13.28
CA LEU A 154 11.83 4.65 -12.16
C LEU A 154 10.54 5.36 -11.76
N ALA A 155 9.79 5.92 -12.71
CA ALA A 155 8.51 6.57 -12.46
C ALA A 155 7.48 5.62 -11.81
N GLN A 156 7.45 4.35 -12.21
CA GLN A 156 6.62 3.34 -11.54
C GLN A 156 7.02 3.11 -10.08
N ARG A 157 8.33 3.06 -9.79
CA ARG A 157 8.84 2.90 -8.42
C ARG A 157 8.53 4.13 -7.56
N GLU A 158 8.69 5.32 -8.11
CA GLU A 158 8.33 6.58 -7.44
C GLU A 158 6.82 6.63 -7.13
N GLY A 159 5.96 6.25 -8.09
CA GLY A 159 4.52 6.14 -7.86
C GLY A 159 4.16 5.15 -6.74
N LEU A 160 4.84 4.01 -6.66
CA LEU A 160 4.65 3.04 -5.57
C LEU A 160 5.15 3.59 -4.23
N LEU A 161 6.24 4.36 -4.21
CA LEU A 161 6.74 5.02 -3.01
C LEU A 161 5.76 6.09 -2.52
N ALA A 162 5.25 6.94 -3.41
CA ALA A 162 4.24 7.95 -3.08
C ALA A 162 2.95 7.33 -2.50
N GLN A 163 2.51 6.17 -3.02
CA GLN A 163 1.38 5.42 -2.44
C GLN A 163 1.69 4.92 -1.02
N ARG A 164 2.91 4.41 -0.79
CA ARG A 164 3.34 3.97 0.56
C ARG A 164 3.42 5.13 1.54
N GLU A 165 3.98 6.26 1.12
CA GLU A 165 4.02 7.47 1.94
C GLU A 165 2.62 7.98 2.29
N LYS A 166 1.68 7.97 1.34
CA LYS A 166 0.28 8.29 1.63
C LYS A 166 -0.31 7.35 2.67
N SER A 167 -0.09 6.04 2.55
CA SER A 167 -0.58 5.07 3.53
C SER A 167 0.06 5.26 4.92
N LEU A 168 1.34 5.61 4.98
CA LEU A 168 2.02 5.93 6.24
C LEU A 168 1.45 7.20 6.87
N ALA A 169 1.26 8.27 6.10
CA ALA A 169 0.66 9.52 6.58
C ALA A 169 -0.78 9.30 7.10
N GLU A 170 -1.57 8.45 6.46
CA GLU A 170 -2.90 8.06 6.94
C GLU A 170 -2.84 7.34 8.29
N ARG A 171 -1.88 6.41 8.46
CA ARG A 171 -1.65 5.70 9.72
C ARG A 171 -1.16 6.63 10.83
N GLU A 172 -0.26 7.55 10.53
CA GLU A 172 0.22 8.55 11.48
C GLU A 172 -0.91 9.48 11.91
N ALA A 173 -1.77 9.92 10.98
CA ALA A 173 -2.94 10.71 11.31
C ALA A 173 -3.93 9.93 12.20
N GLU A 174 -4.09 8.63 11.97
CA GLU A 174 -4.92 7.78 12.82
C GLU A 174 -4.33 7.60 14.22
N LEU A 175 -3.01 7.38 14.32
CA LEU A 175 -2.30 7.32 15.60
C LEU A 175 -2.43 8.65 16.36
N ALA A 176 -2.21 9.78 15.70
CA ALA A 176 -2.38 11.10 16.31
C ALA A 176 -3.82 11.33 16.80
N ARG A 177 -4.84 10.83 16.08
CA ARG A 177 -6.24 10.86 16.55
C ARG A 177 -6.45 9.99 17.79
N ARG A 178 -5.85 8.80 17.84
CA ARG A 178 -5.92 7.89 18.99
C ARG A 178 -5.22 8.50 20.21
N GLU A 179 -4.05 9.09 20.02
CA GLU A 179 -3.31 9.80 21.06
C GLU A 179 -4.08 11.02 21.56
N ALA A 180 -4.66 11.83 20.66
CA ALA A 180 -5.51 12.95 21.05
C ALA A 180 -6.77 12.50 21.80
N ALA A 181 -7.37 11.37 21.43
CA ALA A 181 -8.49 10.77 22.15
C ALA A 181 -8.07 10.29 23.54
N PHE A 182 -6.89 9.67 23.64
CA PHE A 182 -6.30 9.23 24.91
C PHE A 182 -5.97 10.40 25.84
N LEU A 183 -5.34 11.46 25.31
CA LEU A 183 -5.07 12.70 26.06
C LEU A 183 -6.35 13.42 26.47
N LYS A 184 -7.41 13.39 25.67
CA LYS A 184 -8.74 13.90 26.08
C LYS A 184 -9.35 13.07 27.21
N LEU A 185 -9.12 11.76 27.24
CA LEU A 185 -9.55 10.89 28.34
C LEU A 185 -8.72 11.15 29.62
N GLN A 186 -7.43 11.47 29.49
CA GLN A 186 -6.57 11.83 30.63
C GLN A 186 -6.76 13.28 31.12
N GLY A 187 -7.12 14.21 30.22
CA GLY A 187 -7.34 15.63 30.49
C GLY A 187 -8.77 15.97 30.90
N GLN A 188 -9.72 15.02 30.79
CA GLN A 188 -10.88 15.08 31.65
C GLN A 188 -10.33 14.97 33.08
N PRO A 189 -10.63 15.92 33.98
CA PRO A 189 -10.48 15.58 35.38
C PRO A 189 -11.25 14.28 35.51
N VAL A 190 -10.58 13.23 35.99
CA VAL A 190 -11.29 12.14 36.63
C VAL A 190 -12.20 12.92 37.58
N ARG A 191 -13.50 13.02 37.23
CA ARG A 191 -14.51 13.12 38.25
C ARG A 191 -14.22 11.84 38.98
N VAL A 192 -13.36 11.95 40.00
CA VAL A 192 -13.52 11.21 41.22
C VAL A 192 -14.95 11.56 41.50
N LEU A 193 -15.84 10.68 41.03
CA LEU A 193 -17.19 10.64 41.52
C LEU A 193 -16.89 10.56 43.00
N ALA A 194 -17.04 11.69 43.69
CA ALA A 194 -17.18 11.72 45.13
C ALA A 194 -18.12 10.54 45.38
N PRO A 195 -17.66 9.52 46.13
CA PRO A 195 -18.26 8.20 46.13
C PRO A 195 -19.75 8.42 46.16
N THR A 196 -20.43 8.06 45.07
CA THR A 196 -21.86 8.36 44.95
C THR A 196 -22.47 7.75 46.19
N ALA A 197 -22.89 8.61 47.10
CA ALA A 197 -23.65 8.25 48.27
C ALA A 197 -24.98 7.73 47.73
N GLY A 198 -24.94 6.45 47.35
CA GLY A 198 -25.87 5.79 46.46
C GLY A 198 -25.59 4.30 46.54
N GLY A 199 -25.88 3.74 47.72
CA GLY A 199 -25.91 2.30 47.95
C GLY A 199 -24.57 1.71 48.32
N GLY A 200 -24.17 1.83 49.59
CA GLY A 200 -23.23 0.91 50.21
C GLY A 200 -23.81 -0.51 50.25
N SER A 201 -23.88 -1.20 49.11
CA SER A 201 -23.87 -2.65 49.14
C SER A 201 -22.44 -3.04 49.47
N ALA A 202 -22.21 -3.53 50.68
CA ALA A 202 -20.98 -4.21 51.02
C ALA A 202 -20.59 -5.13 49.85
N VAL A 203 -19.39 -4.98 49.30
CA VAL A 203 -18.91 -5.83 48.19
C VAL A 203 -19.00 -7.27 48.67
N THR A 204 -20.02 -7.99 48.22
CA THR A 204 -20.26 -9.37 48.65
C THR A 204 -19.45 -10.31 47.78
N ARG A 205 -19.01 -11.43 48.36
CA ARG A 205 -18.35 -12.49 47.60
C ARG A 205 -19.19 -12.95 46.40
N GLN A 206 -20.50 -13.02 46.57
CA GLN A 206 -21.44 -13.36 45.51
C GLN A 206 -21.42 -12.35 44.34
N ALA A 207 -21.28 -11.06 44.62
CA ALA A 207 -21.18 -10.03 43.59
C ALA A 207 -19.87 -10.13 42.80
N VAL A 208 -18.74 -10.40 43.49
CA VAL A 208 -17.44 -10.63 42.84
C VAL A 208 -17.48 -11.89 41.98
N ASP A 209 -18.03 -12.99 42.51
CA ASP A 209 -18.15 -14.26 41.77
C ASP A 209 -19.04 -14.12 40.53
N ARG A 210 -20.12 -13.33 40.61
CA ARG A 210 -20.99 -13.03 39.46
C ARG A 210 -20.23 -12.25 38.39
N SER A 211 -19.56 -11.17 38.80
CA SER A 211 -18.78 -10.31 37.90
C SER A 211 -17.65 -11.08 37.22
N LEU A 212 -16.97 -11.97 37.95
CA LEU A 212 -15.93 -12.84 37.39
C LEU A 212 -16.54 -13.82 36.37
N LYS A 213 -17.68 -14.44 36.67
CA LYS A 213 -18.38 -15.33 35.73
C LYS A 213 -18.77 -14.59 34.45
N ASP A 214 -19.26 -13.37 34.56
CA ASP A 214 -19.68 -12.55 33.42
C ASP A 214 -18.49 -12.17 32.54
N ALA A 215 -17.36 -11.76 33.15
CA ALA A 215 -16.11 -11.48 32.42
C ALA A 215 -15.58 -12.72 31.69
N LEU A 216 -15.58 -13.88 32.34
CA LEU A 216 -15.18 -15.16 31.72
C LEU A 216 -16.13 -15.59 30.61
N ALA A 217 -17.44 -15.34 30.75
CA ALA A 217 -18.41 -15.61 29.71
C ALA A 217 -18.14 -14.74 28.47
N ARG A 218 -17.82 -13.45 28.66
CA ARG A 218 -17.42 -12.55 27.56
C ARG A 218 -16.13 -12.99 26.87
N MET A 219 -15.12 -13.42 27.63
CA MET A 219 -13.91 -14.02 27.04
C MET A 219 -14.25 -15.21 26.15
N ARG A 220 -15.10 -16.13 26.64
CA ARG A 220 -15.53 -17.31 25.87
C ARG A 220 -16.32 -16.92 24.62
N GLN A 221 -17.22 -15.94 24.71
CA GLN A 221 -17.99 -15.44 23.58
C GLN A 221 -17.10 -14.87 22.47
N LYS A 222 -16.05 -14.14 22.86
CA LYS A 222 -15.04 -13.60 21.93
C LYS A 222 -14.00 -14.64 21.48
N GLY A 223 -13.97 -15.82 22.10
CA GLY A 223 -12.95 -16.83 21.87
C GLY A 223 -11.56 -16.42 22.38
N LEU A 224 -11.48 -15.62 23.43
CA LEU A 224 -10.22 -15.18 24.02
C LEU A 224 -9.68 -16.23 24.99
N LEU A 225 -8.38 -16.49 24.87
CA LEU A 225 -7.59 -17.25 25.83
C LEU A 225 -6.94 -16.28 26.83
N TRP A 226 -6.55 -16.78 28.01
CA TRP A 226 -5.77 -15.99 28.97
C TRP A 226 -4.44 -15.48 28.39
N ALA A 227 -3.85 -16.23 27.45
CA ALA A 227 -2.64 -15.84 26.74
C ALA A 227 -2.85 -14.72 25.70
N ASP A 228 -4.10 -14.47 25.28
CA ASP A 228 -4.43 -13.41 24.33
C ASP A 228 -4.61 -12.04 25.02
N LEU A 229 -4.61 -12.02 26.35
CA LEU A 229 -4.82 -10.81 27.12
C LEU A 229 -3.56 -9.93 27.14
N PRO A 230 -3.71 -8.60 27.23
CA PRO A 230 -2.61 -7.67 27.42
C PRO A 230 -1.74 -8.00 28.64
N ALA A 231 -0.47 -7.60 28.61
CA ALA A 231 0.50 -7.91 29.66
C ALA A 231 0.05 -7.40 31.03
N GLU A 232 -0.65 -6.27 31.05
CA GLU A 232 -1.20 -5.59 32.22
C GLU A 232 -2.18 -6.47 33.01
N VAL A 233 -2.93 -7.34 32.32
CA VAL A 233 -3.94 -8.21 32.94
C VAL A 233 -3.58 -9.70 32.92
N SER A 234 -2.42 -10.06 32.39
CA SER A 234 -1.97 -11.45 32.25
C SER A 234 -1.86 -12.20 33.59
N GLY A 235 -1.60 -11.50 34.70
CA GLY A 235 -1.52 -12.06 36.06
C GLY A 235 -2.83 -12.02 36.85
N VAL A 236 -3.88 -11.35 36.34
CA VAL A 236 -5.09 -11.02 37.10
C VAL A 236 -5.82 -12.27 37.58
N GLN A 237 -5.81 -13.38 36.83
CA GLN A 237 -6.40 -14.64 37.26
C GLN A 237 -5.83 -15.15 38.60
N ALA A 238 -4.51 -15.12 38.72
CA ALA A 238 -3.82 -15.58 39.93
C ALA A 238 -4.06 -14.62 41.10
N GLU A 239 -4.10 -13.32 40.82
CA GLU A 239 -4.34 -12.28 41.83
C GLU A 239 -5.77 -12.27 42.35
N VAL A 240 -6.78 -12.42 41.47
CA VAL A 240 -8.19 -12.58 41.87
C VAL A 240 -8.32 -13.82 42.75
N THR A 241 -7.72 -14.94 42.34
CA THR A 241 -7.75 -16.18 43.14
C THR A 241 -7.10 -15.98 44.51
N ARG A 242 -5.99 -15.24 44.58
CA ARG A 242 -5.28 -14.92 45.82
C ARG A 242 -6.11 -13.99 46.71
N ALA A 243 -6.72 -12.95 46.15
CA ALA A 243 -7.56 -12.01 46.86
C ALA A 243 -8.81 -12.69 47.44
N LEU A 244 -9.46 -13.57 46.66
CA LEU A 244 -10.59 -14.37 47.13
C LEU A 244 -10.21 -15.35 48.26
N LYS A 245 -9.01 -15.94 48.21
CA LYS A 245 -8.48 -16.80 49.30
C LYS A 245 -8.23 -16.01 50.59
N LYS A 246 -7.75 -14.77 50.47
CA LYS A 246 -7.47 -13.86 51.60
C LYS A 246 -8.70 -13.09 52.08
N ASN A 247 -9.87 -13.32 51.46
CA ASN A 247 -11.10 -12.58 51.72
C ASN A 247 -10.97 -11.05 51.48
N GLU A 248 -10.04 -10.64 50.61
CA GLU A 248 -9.85 -9.24 50.17
C GLU A 248 -10.88 -8.89 49.08
N LEU A 249 -12.16 -8.80 49.45
CA LEU A 249 -13.27 -8.70 48.50
C LEU A 249 -13.25 -7.42 47.64
N ALA A 250 -12.85 -6.28 48.22
CA ALA A 250 -12.72 -5.01 47.48
C ALA A 250 -11.65 -5.12 46.38
N ARG A 251 -10.46 -5.63 46.74
CA ARG A 251 -9.37 -5.86 45.78
C ARG A 251 -9.75 -6.85 44.69
N ALA A 252 -10.47 -7.92 45.06
CA ALA A 252 -10.95 -8.89 44.08
C ALA A 252 -11.96 -8.25 43.10
N ALA A 253 -12.82 -7.33 43.56
CA ALA A 253 -13.73 -6.58 42.70
C ALA A 253 -12.97 -5.70 41.71
N ASP A 254 -12.00 -4.90 42.20
CA ASP A 254 -11.19 -4.02 41.34
C ASP A 254 -10.44 -4.81 40.25
N LEU A 255 -9.87 -5.95 40.61
CA LEU A 255 -9.16 -6.83 39.67
C LEU A 255 -10.09 -7.45 38.62
N VAL A 256 -11.30 -7.83 39.02
CA VAL A 256 -12.32 -8.36 38.09
C VAL A 256 -12.81 -7.26 37.14
N GLU A 257 -12.96 -6.04 37.63
CA GLU A 257 -13.31 -4.89 36.80
C GLU A 257 -12.20 -4.58 35.77
N GLN A 258 -10.93 -4.59 36.19
CA GLN A 258 -9.79 -4.45 35.28
C GLN A 258 -9.78 -5.53 34.20
N LEU A 259 -10.04 -6.79 34.56
CA LEU A 259 -10.18 -7.89 33.61
C LEU A 259 -11.32 -7.60 32.63
N ASP A 260 -12.47 -7.15 33.13
CA ASP A 260 -13.63 -6.90 32.28
C ASP A 260 -13.39 -5.78 31.26
N VAL A 261 -12.78 -4.68 31.72
CA VAL A 261 -12.40 -3.56 30.86
C VAL A 261 -11.43 -4.02 29.77
N ALA A 262 -10.40 -4.81 30.13
CA ALA A 262 -9.44 -5.34 29.16
C ALA A 262 -10.11 -6.28 28.15
N VAL A 263 -10.96 -7.20 28.60
CA VAL A 263 -11.71 -8.12 27.73
C VAL A 263 -12.64 -7.37 26.77
N ASN A 264 -13.29 -6.31 27.23
CA ASN A 264 -14.17 -5.48 26.42
C ASN A 264 -13.40 -4.68 25.36
N ALA A 265 -12.23 -4.15 25.74
CA ALA A 265 -11.37 -3.37 24.84
C ALA A 265 -10.80 -4.20 23.66
N ILE A 266 -10.62 -5.51 23.85
CA ILE A 266 -10.07 -6.37 22.78
C ILE A 266 -11.09 -6.52 21.65
N GLN A 267 -10.67 -6.12 20.45
CA GLN A 267 -11.35 -6.37 19.19
C GLN A 267 -10.67 -7.55 18.47
N VAL A 268 -11.46 -8.48 17.96
CA VAL A 268 -10.96 -9.61 17.16
C VAL A 268 -10.92 -9.16 15.71
N ASP A 269 -9.84 -8.46 15.34
CA ASP A 269 -9.56 -7.90 14.02
C ASP A 269 -8.36 -8.62 13.36
N ALA A 270 -7.96 -8.14 12.17
CA ALA A 270 -6.82 -8.69 11.45
C ALA A 270 -5.52 -8.66 12.28
N ASP A 271 -5.26 -7.55 12.98
CA ASP A 271 -4.05 -7.38 13.78
C ASP A 271 -4.03 -8.34 14.97
N PHE A 272 -5.18 -8.57 15.61
CA PHE A 272 -5.34 -9.57 16.66
C PHE A 272 -5.00 -10.97 16.16
N ILE A 273 -5.55 -11.34 15.00
CA ILE A 273 -5.29 -12.64 14.40
C ILE A 273 -3.81 -12.80 14.05
N ASP A 274 -3.16 -11.78 13.49
CA ASP A 274 -1.74 -11.80 13.16
C ASP A 274 -0.85 -11.98 14.39
N ARG A 275 -1.15 -11.27 15.48
CA ARG A 275 -0.44 -11.44 16.77
C ARG A 275 -0.59 -12.86 17.30
N LYS A 276 -1.83 -13.38 17.31
CA LYS A 276 -2.13 -14.74 17.77
C LYS A 276 -1.48 -15.81 16.89
N PHE A 277 -1.43 -15.58 15.58
CA PHE A 277 -0.78 -16.48 14.62
C PHE A 277 0.75 -16.54 14.84
N LYS A 278 1.39 -15.38 15.05
CA LYS A 278 2.82 -15.31 15.40
C LYS A 278 3.10 -16.09 16.69
N TRP A 279 2.30 -15.85 17.72
CA TRP A 279 2.43 -16.56 18.98
C TRP A 279 2.25 -18.07 18.84
N LEU A 280 1.22 -18.53 18.10
CA LEU A 280 1.00 -19.96 17.86
C LEU A 280 2.13 -20.61 17.05
N ASN A 281 2.76 -19.89 16.13
CA ASN A 281 3.93 -20.39 15.42
C ASN A 281 5.14 -20.55 16.33
N GLU A 282 5.37 -19.59 17.24
CA GLU A 282 6.41 -19.72 18.26
C GLU A 282 6.11 -20.89 19.21
N LEU A 283 4.85 -21.06 19.62
CA LEU A 283 4.42 -22.19 20.44
C LEU A 283 4.67 -23.52 19.71
N LYS A 284 4.33 -23.61 18.43
CA LYS A 284 4.55 -24.80 17.59
C LYS A 284 6.05 -25.14 17.44
N LYS A 285 6.93 -24.13 17.36
CA LYS A 285 8.39 -24.35 17.31
C LYS A 285 8.89 -24.95 18.63
N ASN A 286 8.41 -24.42 19.75
CA ASN A 286 8.82 -24.85 21.08
C ASN A 286 8.16 -26.18 21.51
N ARG A 287 6.95 -26.44 21.02
CA ARG A 287 6.15 -27.65 21.26
C ARG A 287 5.50 -28.11 19.95
N PRO A 288 6.19 -28.96 19.17
CA PRO A 288 5.62 -29.47 17.94
C PRO A 288 4.40 -30.35 18.24
N PRO A 289 3.37 -30.32 17.37
CA PRO A 289 2.19 -31.18 17.54
C PRO A 289 2.58 -32.65 17.46
N ALA A 290 1.80 -33.51 18.14
CA ALA A 290 1.91 -34.94 17.98
C ALA A 290 1.74 -35.34 16.50
N ALA A 291 2.43 -36.40 16.07
CA ALA A 291 2.42 -36.83 14.67
C ALA A 291 0.98 -37.10 14.15
N ALA A 292 0.08 -37.58 15.01
CA ALA A 292 -1.33 -37.79 14.70
C ALA A 292 -2.12 -36.49 14.44
N ASP A 293 -1.73 -35.38 15.06
CA ASP A 293 -2.44 -34.09 14.98
C ASP A 293 -1.84 -33.15 13.93
N ALA A 294 -0.68 -33.49 13.34
CA ALA A 294 0.05 -32.63 12.42
C ALA A 294 -0.75 -32.27 11.16
N GLU A 295 -1.49 -33.23 10.58
CA GLU A 295 -2.34 -33.00 9.40
C GLU A 295 -3.59 -32.18 9.75
N THR A 296 -4.16 -32.40 10.93
CA THR A 296 -5.28 -31.60 11.45
C THR A 296 -4.85 -30.14 11.64
N VAL A 297 -3.68 -29.88 12.23
CA VAL A 297 -3.14 -28.53 12.39
C VAL A 297 -2.90 -27.85 11.04
N LYS A 298 -2.35 -28.55 10.04
CA LYS A 298 -2.18 -28.00 8.68
C LYS A 298 -3.51 -27.61 8.05
N THR A 299 -4.52 -28.47 8.19
CA THR A 299 -5.86 -28.23 7.64
C THR A 299 -6.52 -27.02 8.30
N LEU A 300 -6.42 -26.92 9.63
CA LEU A 300 -6.91 -25.78 10.38
C LEU A 300 -6.21 -24.48 9.99
N LEU A 301 -4.89 -24.49 9.79
CA LEU A 301 -4.13 -23.30 9.36
C LEU A 301 -4.59 -22.81 7.99
N ARG A 302 -4.82 -23.71 7.02
CA ARG A 302 -5.36 -23.33 5.70
C ARG A 302 -6.73 -22.67 5.82
N ARG A 303 -7.61 -23.25 6.66
CA ARG A 303 -8.95 -22.69 6.92
C ARG A 303 -8.87 -21.31 7.57
N VAL A 304 -7.95 -21.11 8.52
CA VAL A 304 -7.69 -19.79 9.12
C VAL A 304 -7.28 -18.78 8.06
N THR A 305 -6.33 -19.11 7.18
CA THR A 305 -5.90 -18.20 6.10
C THR A 305 -7.05 -17.80 5.19
N GLN A 306 -7.93 -18.74 4.84
CA GLN A 306 -9.13 -18.45 4.06
C GLN A 306 -10.08 -17.52 4.82
N LEU A 307 -10.40 -17.83 6.08
CA LEU A 307 -11.30 -17.02 6.90
C LEU A 307 -10.76 -15.60 7.13
N VAL A 308 -9.45 -15.43 7.25
CA VAL A 308 -8.80 -14.11 7.33
C VAL A 308 -8.94 -13.34 6.02
N GLY A 309 -8.74 -14.01 4.87
CA GLY A 309 -8.96 -13.42 3.56
C GLY A 309 -10.41 -12.99 3.33
N ASP A 310 -11.36 -13.74 3.89
CA ASP A 310 -12.80 -13.47 3.83
C ASP A 310 -13.27 -12.44 4.90
N GLY A 311 -12.36 -11.90 5.73
CA GLY A 311 -12.68 -10.95 6.80
C GLY A 311 -13.40 -11.55 8.01
N GLN A 312 -13.50 -12.88 8.10
CA GLN A 312 -14.20 -13.62 9.16
C GLN A 312 -13.29 -13.89 10.38
N PHE A 313 -12.80 -12.82 11.02
CA PHE A 313 -11.81 -12.91 12.10
C PHE A 313 -12.31 -13.67 13.34
N ALA A 314 -13.60 -13.57 13.68
CA ALA A 314 -14.18 -14.31 14.81
C ALA A 314 -14.15 -15.83 14.57
N ALA A 315 -14.47 -16.28 13.35
CA ALA A 315 -14.39 -17.69 12.97
C ALA A 315 -12.92 -18.16 12.90
N ALA A 316 -12.03 -17.33 12.34
CA ALA A 316 -10.60 -17.59 12.31
C ALA A 316 -10.03 -17.79 13.74
N ASN A 317 -10.46 -16.95 14.69
CA ASN A 317 -10.05 -17.06 16.09
C ASN A 317 -10.47 -18.40 16.73
N GLN A 318 -11.67 -18.89 16.41
CA GLN A 318 -12.13 -20.19 16.91
C GLN A 318 -11.28 -21.35 16.38
N GLU A 319 -10.89 -21.32 15.10
CA GLU A 319 -10.00 -22.33 14.53
C GLU A 319 -8.58 -22.25 15.13
N LEU A 320 -8.07 -21.04 15.40
CA LEU A 320 -6.80 -20.86 16.11
C LEU A 320 -6.84 -21.40 17.54
N ASN A 321 -7.97 -21.30 18.24
CA ASN A 321 -8.14 -21.91 19.56
C ASN A 321 -8.09 -23.44 19.51
N ARG A 322 -8.60 -24.06 18.43
CA ARG A 322 -8.47 -25.51 18.22
C ARG A 322 -7.02 -25.91 17.99
N ILE A 323 -6.27 -25.14 17.19
CA ILE A 323 -4.83 -25.35 17.00
C ILE A 323 -4.10 -25.24 18.34
N HIS A 324 -4.38 -24.19 19.12
CA HIS A 324 -3.82 -24.02 20.46
C HIS A 324 -4.08 -25.25 21.34
N ALA A 325 -5.32 -25.75 21.36
CA ALA A 325 -5.68 -26.92 22.16
C ALA A 325 -4.92 -28.19 21.76
N LEU A 326 -4.57 -28.36 20.47
CA LEU A 326 -3.76 -29.47 20.00
C LEU A 326 -2.28 -29.32 20.36
N LEU A 327 -1.76 -28.09 20.38
CA LEU A 327 -0.36 -27.79 20.75
C LEU A 327 -0.11 -27.77 22.27
N SER A 328 -1.18 -27.67 23.06
CA SER A 328 -1.13 -27.56 24.53
C SER A 328 -1.36 -28.87 25.27
N ARG A 329 -1.64 -29.96 24.54
CA ARG A 329 -1.75 -31.32 25.07
C ARG A 329 -0.36 -31.90 25.33
#